data_AF-A0A8C0G5V5-F1
#
_entry.id   AF-A0A8C0G5V5-F1
#
_cell.length_a   1.000
_cell.length_b   1.000
_cell.length_c   1.000
_cell.angle_alpha   90.00
_cell.angle_beta   90.00
_cell.angle_gamma   90.00
#
_symmetry.space_group_name_H-M   'P 1'
#
loop_
_entity.id
_entity.type
_entity.pdbx_description
1 polymer ?
#
loop_
_entity_poly.entity_id
_entity_poly.type
_entity_poly.pdbx_seq_one_letter_code
_entity_poly.pdbx_strand_id
1 'polypeptide(L)'
;MYFKGIEAGKVPYFPHADSIIYAISTAICFQAAVMEAQTLRPSYWKFLLRLTKGRFAVMNRRVLDVFGTEASKNFKNFIPKLDPRYTSVPPELPIELS
;
A
#
# COMPACT_ATOMS: atom_id res chain seq x y z
N MET A 1 6.87 22.16 0.80
CA MET A 1 5.75 23.01 1.26
C MET A 1 5.86 23.28 2.76
N TYR A 2 5.93 22.24 3.60
CA TYR A 2 6.12 22.37 5.06
C TYR A 2 7.40 23.14 5.46
N PHE A 3 8.58 22.78 4.94
CA PHE A 3 9.84 23.49 5.26
C PHE A 3 9.85 24.97 4.84
N LYS A 4 9.30 25.29 3.66
CA LYS A 4 9.13 26.68 3.24
C LYS A 4 8.19 27.46 4.17
N GLY A 5 7.21 26.79 4.77
CA GLY A 5 6.33 27.39 5.79
C GLY A 5 7.06 27.65 7.12
N ILE A 6 8.00 26.78 7.50
CA ILE A 6 8.88 27.00 8.67
C ILE A 6 9.82 28.18 8.40
N GLU A 7 10.46 28.22 7.23
CA GLU A 7 11.35 29.32 6.81
C GLU A 7 10.61 30.67 6.79
N ALA A 8 9.33 30.68 6.40
CA ALA A 8 8.47 31.86 6.42
C ALA A 8 7.89 32.19 7.81
N GLY A 9 8.22 31.43 8.86
CA GLY A 9 7.72 31.62 10.23
C GLY A 9 6.22 31.38 10.40
N LYS A 10 5.58 30.66 9.47
CA LYS A 10 4.11 30.46 9.45
C LYS A 10 3.65 29.20 10.19
N VAL A 11 4.53 28.21 10.37
CA VAL A 11 4.21 26.95 11.04
C VAL A 11 5.34 26.53 12.00
N PRO A 12 5.03 25.92 13.15
CA PRO A 12 6.05 25.46 14.09
C PRO A 12 6.83 24.25 13.55
N TYR A 13 8.09 24.11 13.97
CA TYR A 13 8.91 22.94 13.66
C TYR A 13 8.63 21.80 14.65
N PHE A 14 8.23 20.65 14.13
CA PHE A 14 8.14 19.40 14.90
C PHE A 14 9.37 18.51 14.65
N PRO A 15 9.94 17.88 15.69
CA PRO A 15 10.99 16.87 15.52
C PRO A 15 10.54 15.74 14.60
N HIS A 16 11.41 15.31 13.69
CA HIS A 16 11.16 14.23 12.72
C HIS A 16 9.97 14.46 11.77
N ALA A 17 9.52 15.71 11.59
CA ALA A 17 8.42 16.03 10.71
C ALA A 17 8.67 15.60 9.24
N ASP A 18 9.93 15.62 8.80
CA ASP A 18 10.36 15.08 7.51
C ASP A 18 9.98 13.60 7.34
N SER A 19 10.25 12.81 8.37
CA SER A 19 10.01 11.37 8.41
C SER A 19 8.51 11.08 8.45
N ILE A 20 7.74 11.85 9.23
CA ILE A 20 6.28 11.73 9.30
C ILE A 20 5.65 12.07 7.94
N ILE A 21 6.03 13.19 7.34
CA ILE A 21 5.53 13.62 6.03
C ILE A 21 5.88 12.57 4.97
N TYR A 22 7.10 12.05 5.00
CA TYR A 22 7.53 10.97 4.12
C TYR A 22 6.69 9.70 4.32
N ALA A 23 6.45 9.28 5.56
CA ALA A 23 5.66 8.10 5.88
C ALA A 23 4.21 8.22 5.41
N ILE A 24 3.55 9.34 5.70
CA ILE A 24 2.16 9.60 5.28
C ILE A 24 2.06 9.63 3.75
N SER A 25 2.96 10.37 3.10
CA SER A 25 2.98 10.45 1.63
C SER A 25 3.20 9.09 0.99
N THR A 26 4.10 8.29 1.57
CA THR A 26 4.38 6.93 1.12
C THR A 26 3.18 6.01 1.35
N ALA A 27 2.47 6.12 2.47
CA ALA A 27 1.26 5.36 2.76
C ALA A 27 0.14 5.66 1.75
N ILE A 28 -0.09 6.92 1.39
CA ILE A 28 -1.07 7.32 0.37
C ILE A 28 -0.69 6.71 -0.99
N CYS A 29 0.59 6.77 -1.37
CA CYS A 29 1.08 6.13 -2.60
C CYS A 29 0.85 4.61 -2.58
N PHE A 30 1.07 3.95 -1.44
CA PHE A 30 0.79 2.52 -1.30
C PHE A 30 -0.71 2.23 -1.47
N GLN A 31 -1.59 2.98 -0.81
CA GLN A 31 -3.04 2.79 -0.91
C GLN A 31 -3.52 2.88 -2.37
N ALA A 32 -3.11 3.94 -3.07
CA ALA A 32 -3.44 4.12 -4.49
C ALA A 32 -2.89 2.97 -5.34
N ALA A 33 -1.66 2.52 -5.06
CA ALA A 33 -1.03 1.43 -5.79
C ALA A 33 -1.59 0.03 -5.46
N VAL A 34 -2.26 -0.14 -4.32
CA VAL A 34 -2.99 -1.37 -3.95
C VAL A 34 -4.30 -1.44 -4.72
N MET A 35 -5.09 -0.36 -4.71
CA MET A 35 -6.46 -0.36 -5.24
C MET A 35 -6.51 -0.06 -6.74
N GLU A 36 -5.73 0.92 -7.21
CA GLU A 36 -5.83 1.49 -8.57
C GLU A 36 -4.45 1.71 -9.19
N ALA A 37 -3.62 0.65 -9.20
CA ALA A 37 -2.26 0.71 -9.74
C ALA A 37 -2.17 1.25 -11.19
N GLN A 38 -3.24 1.13 -11.98
CA GLN A 38 -3.33 1.64 -13.35
C GLN A 38 -3.30 3.17 -13.46
N THR A 39 -3.82 3.88 -12.46
CA THR A 39 -3.90 5.34 -12.43
C THR A 39 -2.59 5.95 -11.90
N LEU A 40 -1.72 5.13 -11.33
CA LEU A 40 -0.48 5.58 -10.71
C LEU A 40 0.58 5.92 -11.75
N ARG A 41 1.19 7.10 -11.60
CA ARG A 41 2.32 7.51 -12.45
C ARG A 41 3.47 6.50 -12.34
N PRO A 42 4.09 6.08 -13.47
CA PRO A 42 5.15 5.05 -13.46
C PRO A 42 6.35 5.34 -12.55
N SER A 43 6.66 6.61 -12.29
CA SER A 43 7.73 7.00 -11.36
C SER A 43 7.43 6.60 -9.93
N TYR A 44 6.18 6.73 -9.48
CA TYR A 44 5.77 6.33 -8.13
C TYR A 44 5.78 4.81 -7.99
N TRP A 45 5.36 4.10 -9.03
CA TRP A 45 5.48 2.64 -9.08
C TRP A 45 6.92 2.15 -8.89
N LYS A 46 7.89 2.72 -9.63
CA LYS A 46 9.31 2.40 -9.46
C LYS A 46 9.83 2.70 -8.06
N PHE A 47 9.39 3.81 -7.47
CA PHE A 47 9.73 4.17 -6.09
C PHE A 47 9.24 3.12 -5.09
N LEU A 48 7.96 2.71 -5.17
CA LEU A 48 7.37 1.69 -4.28
C LEU A 48 8.06 0.33 -4.43
N LEU A 49 8.40 -0.07 -5.66
CA LEU A 49 9.15 -1.30 -5.89
C LEU A 49 10.55 -1.24 -5.27
N ARG A 50 11.25 -0.10 -5.41
CA ARG A 50 12.57 0.07 -4.78
C ARG A 50 12.48 0.01 -3.25
N LEU A 51 11.48 0.67 -2.67
CA LEU A 51 11.27 0.70 -1.22
C LEU A 51 10.97 -0.69 -0.65
N THR A 52 10.19 -1.49 -1.37
CA THR A 52 9.77 -2.84 -0.94
C THR A 52 10.68 -3.96 -1.43
N LYS A 53 11.80 -3.64 -2.10
CA LYS A 53 12.68 -4.62 -2.75
C LYS A 53 11.93 -5.55 -3.71
N GLY A 54 10.99 -5.01 -4.46
CA GLY A 54 10.17 -5.72 -5.45
C GLY A 54 9.02 -6.55 -4.87
N ARG A 55 8.91 -6.69 -3.54
CA ARG A 55 7.84 -7.49 -2.90
C ARG A 55 6.45 -6.96 -3.20
N PHE A 56 6.30 -5.66 -3.43
CA PHE A 56 5.01 -5.07 -3.76
C PHE A 56 4.45 -5.56 -5.11
N ALA A 57 5.29 -6.05 -6.03
CA ALA A 57 4.82 -6.61 -7.29
C ALA A 57 4.09 -7.95 -7.11
N VAL A 58 4.45 -8.74 -6.10
CA VAL A 58 3.97 -10.13 -5.88
C VAL A 58 2.81 -10.20 -4.90
N MET A 59 1.91 -9.21 -4.91
CA MET A 59 0.69 -9.24 -4.13
C MET A 59 -0.41 -9.98 -4.91
N ASN A 60 -1.23 -10.77 -4.21
CA ASN A 60 -2.42 -11.39 -4.80
C ASN A 60 -3.49 -10.32 -5.06
N ARG A 61 -3.45 -9.67 -6.22
CA ARG A 61 -4.38 -8.59 -6.56
C ARG A 61 -5.78 -9.08 -6.91
N ARG A 62 -5.91 -10.36 -7.28
CA ARG A 62 -7.20 -10.97 -7.62
C ARG A 62 -8.18 -10.92 -6.45
N VAL A 63 -7.71 -11.03 -5.21
CA VAL A 63 -8.57 -10.93 -4.03
C VAL A 63 -9.12 -9.52 -3.81
N LEU A 64 -8.51 -8.50 -4.42
CA LEU A 64 -8.94 -7.11 -4.31
C LEU A 64 -9.98 -6.74 -5.39
N ASP A 65 -10.15 -7.56 -6.41
CA ASP A 65 -11.14 -7.31 -7.47
C ASP A 65 -12.59 -7.35 -6.93
N VAL A 66 -12.82 -7.94 -5.75
CA VAL A 66 -14.11 -7.89 -5.05
C VAL A 66 -14.57 -6.45 -4.78
N PHE A 67 -13.63 -5.50 -4.69
CA PHE A 67 -13.92 -4.08 -4.48
C PHE A 67 -14.25 -3.33 -5.78
N GLY A 68 -14.25 -4.00 -6.94
CA GLY A 68 -14.60 -3.40 -8.23
C GLY A 68 -13.56 -2.43 -8.81
N THR A 69 -12.35 -2.34 -8.24
CA THR A 69 -11.30 -1.40 -8.68
C THR A 69 -10.40 -1.94 -9.80
N GLU A 70 -10.71 -3.13 -10.34
CA GLU A 70 -9.92 -3.83 -11.36
C GLU A 70 -8.41 -3.92 -11.01
N ALA A 71 -8.07 -4.07 -9.73
CA ALA A 71 -6.70 -4.00 -9.24
C ALA A 71 -5.77 -5.01 -9.93
N SER A 72 -6.28 -6.16 -10.37
CA SER A 72 -5.50 -7.20 -11.04
C SER A 72 -5.21 -6.95 -12.54
N LYS A 73 -5.90 -6.01 -13.19
CA LYS A 73 -5.95 -5.85 -14.66
C LYS A 73 -4.60 -5.81 -15.36
N ASN A 74 -3.64 -5.08 -14.80
CA ASN A 74 -2.31 -4.88 -15.39
C ASN A 74 -1.22 -5.78 -14.77
N PHE A 75 -1.61 -6.78 -13.98
CA PHE A 75 -0.68 -7.65 -13.27
C PHE A 75 -0.86 -9.11 -13.68
N LYS A 76 0.22 -9.88 -13.55
CA LYS A 76 0.14 -11.33 -13.68
C LYS A 76 -0.71 -11.87 -12.53
N ASN A 77 -1.55 -12.87 -12.80
CA ASN A 77 -2.36 -13.59 -11.81
C ASN A 77 -1.48 -14.36 -10.82
N PHE A 78 -0.84 -13.62 -9.92
CA PHE A 78 0.04 -14.16 -8.90
C PHE A 78 -0.78 -14.64 -7.70
N ILE A 79 -0.63 -15.91 -7.37
CA ILE A 79 -1.22 -16.52 -6.18
C ILE A 79 -0.04 -16.98 -5.31
N PRO A 80 0.15 -16.41 -4.10
CA PRO A 80 1.19 -16.87 -3.20
C PRO A 80 0.91 -18.30 -2.76
N LYS A 81 1.96 -19.13 -2.73
CA LYS A 81 1.90 -20.44 -2.08
C LYS A 81 1.93 -20.22 -0.58
N LEU A 82 0.77 -20.32 0.05
CA LEU A 82 0.62 -20.20 1.49
C LEU A 82 0.58 -21.60 2.11
N ASP A 83 1.18 -21.76 3.28
CA ASP A 83 1.15 -23.04 4.01
C ASP A 83 -0.25 -23.20 4.65
N PRO A 84 -1.00 -24.26 4.32
CA PRO A 84 -2.36 -24.49 4.83
C PRO A 84 -2.47 -24.49 6.36
N ARG A 85 -1.37 -24.81 7.07
CA ARG A 85 -1.31 -24.81 8.53
C ARG A 85 -1.55 -23.44 9.16
N TYR A 86 -1.31 -22.37 8.41
CA TYR A 86 -1.45 -20.99 8.88
C TYR A 86 -2.55 -20.20 8.16
N THR A 87 -3.27 -20.82 7.22
CA THR A 87 -4.32 -20.16 6.42
C THR A 87 -5.68 -20.81 6.50
N SER A 88 -5.79 -21.98 7.12
CA SER A 88 -7.07 -22.58 7.48
C SER A 88 -7.52 -22.05 8.84
N VAL A 89 -8.75 -21.51 8.90
CA VAL A 89 -9.42 -21.27 10.18
C VAL A 89 -9.80 -22.64 10.74
N PRO A 90 -9.36 -23.04 11.94
CA PRO A 90 -9.86 -24.25 12.56
C PRO A 90 -11.38 -24.11 12.67
N PRO A 91 -12.17 -25.14 12.31
CA PRO A 91 -13.63 -25.06 12.23
C PRO A 91 -14.36 -24.72 13.55
N GLU A 92 -13.64 -24.47 14.64
CA GLU A 92 -14.18 -24.32 15.99
C GLU A 92 -14.37 -22.86 16.45
N LEU A 93 -13.94 -21.87 15.67
CA LEU A 93 -14.19 -20.46 16.00
C LEU A 93 -15.40 -19.94 15.22
N PRO A 94 -16.50 -19.58 15.89
CA PRO A 94 -17.67 -18.99 15.26
C PRO A 94 -17.25 -17.73 14.49
N ILE A 95 -17.62 -17.67 13.22
CA ILE A 95 -17.46 -16.46 12.41
C ILE A 95 -18.64 -15.56 12.76
N GLU A 96 -18.44 -14.65 13.71
CA GLU A 96 -19.38 -13.55 13.99
C GLU A 96 -19.41 -12.64 12.76
N LEU A 97 -20.41 -12.81 11.91
CA LEU A 97 -20.74 -11.88 10.83
C LEU A 97 -21.47 -10.69 11.47
N SER A 98 -20.76 -9.58 11.65
CA SER A 98 -21.33 -8.30 12.09
C SER A 98 -21.90 -7.50 10.93
#